data_AF-A0A2L0A8L3-F1
#
_entry.id   AF-A0A2L0A8L3-F1
#
_cell.length_a   1.000
_cell.length_b   1.000
_cell.length_c   1.000
_cell.angle_alpha   90.00
_cell.angle_beta   90.00
_cell.angle_gamma   90.00
#
_symmetry.space_group_name_H-M   'P 1'
#
loop_
_entity.id
_entity.type
_entity.pdbx_description
1 polymer ?
#
loop_
_entity_poly.entity_id
_entity_poly.type
_entity_poly.pdbx_seq_one_letter_code
_entity_poly.pdbx_strand_id
1 'polypeptide(L)' 'MSRSLAGFTVTKAGEEYIIALEEEGGSTVEFTATYDQLDLIADAIDQQLNEDEEDVLAVDDNDAS' A
#
# COMPACT_ATOMS: atom_id res chain seq x y z
N MET A 1 -1.52 18.00 5.58
CA MET A 1 -0.28 17.64 4.86
C MET A 1 -0.21 16.14 4.83
N SER A 2 -0.17 15.53 3.65
CA SER A 2 0.15 14.12 3.47
C SER A 2 1.61 13.88 3.84
N ARG A 3 1.92 12.66 4.30
CA ARG A 3 3.28 12.25 4.66
C ARG A 3 3.75 11.24 3.61
N SER A 4 5.02 11.34 3.21
CA SER A 4 5.62 10.39 2.27
C SER A 4 5.96 9.09 2.97
N LEU A 5 5.63 7.98 2.32
CA LEU A 5 5.96 6.64 2.80
C LEU A 5 7.38 6.26 2.34
N ALA A 6 8.26 5.97 3.29
CA ALA A 6 9.59 5.44 3.05
C ALA A 6 9.63 3.90 3.11
N GLY A 7 8.79 3.29 3.94
CA GLY A 7 8.78 1.84 4.12
C GLY A 7 7.42 1.29 4.54
N PHE A 8 7.12 0.08 4.07
CA PHE A 8 5.96 -0.70 4.46
C PHE A 8 6.39 -2.12 4.78
N THR A 9 6.03 -2.61 5.97
CA THR A 9 6.32 -3.99 6.36
C THR A 9 5.11 -4.62 7.04
N VAL A 10 4.90 -5.92 6.80
CA VAL A 10 3.86 -6.72 7.45
C VAL A 10 4.53 -7.93 8.08
N THR A 11 4.33 -8.11 9.38
CA THR A 11 4.93 -9.20 10.16
C THR A 11 3.84 -9.95 10.91
N LYS A 12 3.87 -11.28 10.88
CA LYS A 12 2.96 -12.10 11.69
C LYS A 12 3.38 -12.05 13.16
N ALA A 13 2.44 -11.74 14.05
CA ALA A 13 2.63 -11.68 15.50
C ALA A 13 1.58 -12.52 16.22
N GLY A 14 1.88 -13.82 16.40
CA GLY A 14 0.94 -14.77 17.00
C GLY A 14 -0.25 -15.05 16.07
N GLU A 15 -1.45 -14.68 16.52
CA GLU A 15 -2.72 -14.82 15.79
C GLU A 15 -3.07 -13.58 14.94
N GLU A 16 -2.32 -12.50 15.09
CA GLU A 16 -2.53 -11.22 14.40
C GLU A 16 -1.31 -10.85 13.53
N TYR A 17 -1.40 -9.70 12.86
CA TYR A 17 -0.37 -9.12 12.02
C TYR A 17 -0.04 -7.70 12.48
N ILE A 18 1.24 -7.36 12.46
CA ILE A 18 1.73 -6.00 12.66
C ILE A 18 2.09 -5.39 11.32
N ILE A 19 1.51 -4.23 11.03
CA ILE A 19 1.76 -3.43 9.84
C ILE A 19 2.52 -2.20 10.29
N ALA A 20 3.74 -2.00 9.79
CA ALA A 20 4.54 -0.81 10.08
C ALA A 20 4.72 0.05 8.84
N LEU A 21 4.38 1.33 8.97
CA LEU A 21 4.53 2.37 7.97
C LEU A 21 5.64 3.33 8.45
N GLU A 22 6.77 3.33 7.75
CA GLU A 22 7.87 4.26 7.98
C GLU A 22 7.74 5.46 7.06
N GLU A 23 7.83 6.65 7.64
CA GLU A 23 7.80 7.92 6.93
C GLU A 23 9.23 8.37 6.59
N GLU A 24 9.41 9.11 5.50
CA GLU A 24 10.72 9.68 5.13
C GLU A 24 11.31 10.60 6.21
N GLY A 25 10.46 11.14 7.09
CA GLY A 25 10.88 11.93 8.26
C GLY A 25 11.45 11.09 9.42
N GLY A 26 11.55 9.77 9.26
CA GLY A 26 12.08 8.85 10.28
C GLY A 26 11.08 8.48 11.38
N SER A 27 9.80 8.81 11.20
CA SER A 27 8.73 8.38 12.11
C SER A 27 8.10 7.09 11.60
N THR A 28 7.86 6.13 12.50
CA THR A 28 7.19 4.87 12.18
C THR A 28 5.86 4.79 12.91
N VAL A 29 4.81 4.37 12.22
CA VAL A 29 3.50 4.08 12.81
C VAL A 29 3.20 2.60 12.64
N GLU A 30 2.80 1.95 13.73
CA GLU A 30 2.48 0.53 13.77
C GLU A 30 0.98 0.31 13.99
N PHE A 31 0.41 -0.66 13.27
CA PHE A 31 -0.97 -1.08 13.38
C PHE A 31 -1.02 -2.59 13.62
N THR A 32 -1.98 -3.03 14.42
CA THR A 32 -2.32 -4.45 14.56
C THR A 32 -3.57 -4.75 13.75
N ALA A 33 -3.56 -5.83 12.99
CA ALA A 33 -4.66 -6.29 12.16
C ALA A 33 -4.86 -7.80 12.31
N THR A 34 -6.11 -8.25 12.22
CA THR A 34 -6.43 -9.68 12.11
C THR A 34 -6.15 -10.18 10.69
N TYR A 35 -6.21 -11.50 10.48
CA TYR A 35 -6.12 -12.09 9.13
C TYR A 35 -7.16 -11.48 8.17
N ASP A 36 -8.43 -11.45 8.57
CA ASP A 36 -9.51 -10.95 7.72
C ASP A 36 -9.32 -9.46 7.38
N GLN A 37 -8.79 -8.67 8.31
CA GLN A 37 -8.50 -7.26 8.05
C GLN A 37 -7.32 -7.08 7.11
N LEU A 38 -6.27 -7.89 7.25
CA LEU A 38 -5.12 -7.87 6.34
C LEU A 38 -5.53 -8.26 4.92
N ASP A 39 -6.44 -9.24 4.78
CA ASP A 39 -7.03 -9.67 3.51
C ASP A 39 -7.77 -8.51 2.83
N LEU A 40 -8.64 -7.81 3.56
CA LEU A 40 -9.34 -6.63 3.06
C LEU A 40 -8.38 -5.49 2.66
N ILE A 41 -7.29 -5.30 3.38
CA ILE A 41 -6.27 -4.29 3.04
C ILE A 41 -5.57 -4.67 1.73
N ALA A 42 -5.21 -5.95 1.57
CA ALA A 42 -4.56 -6.45 0.35
C ALA A 42 -5.48 -6.28 -0.86
N ASP A 43 -6.76 -6.66 -0.74
CA ASP A 43 -7.76 -6.51 -1.80
C ASP A 43 -7.95 -5.05 -2.22
N ALA A 44 -8.03 -4.13 -1.26
CA ALA A 44 -8.20 -2.71 -1.56
C ALA A 44 -6.98 -2.12 -2.29
N ILE A 45 -5.76 -2.56 -1.94
CA ILE A 45 -4.53 -2.15 -2.62
C ILE A 45 -4.52 -2.70 -4.05
N ASP A 46 -4.82 -3.99 -4.23
CA ASP A 46 -4.83 -4.64 -5.55
C ASP A 46 -5.87 -4.01 -6.47
N GLN A 47 -7.06 -3.73 -5.96
CA GLN A 47 -8.11 -3.03 -6.71
C GLN A 47 -7.62 -1.66 -7.20
N GLN A 48 -7.03 -0.84 -6.32
CA GLN A 48 -6.56 0.48 -6.70
C GLN A 48 -5.44 0.39 -7.74
N LEU A 49 -4.51 -0.54 -7.59
CA LEU A 49 -3.41 -0.73 -8.55
C LEU A 49 -3.95 -1.12 -9.94
N ASN A 50 -4.97 -1.97 -10.00
CA ASN A 50 -5.59 -2.38 -11.25
C ASN A 50 -6.36 -1.22 -11.91
N GLU A 51 -7.07 -0.39 -11.13
CA GLU A 51 -7.71 0.84 -11.63
C GLU A 51 -6.67 1.83 -12.18
N ASP A 52 -5.53 1.98 -11.48
CA ASP A 52 -4.43 2.84 -11.93
C ASP A 52 -3.72 2.25 -13.17
N GLU A 53 -3.62 0.93 -13.35
CA GLU A 53 -3.08 0.31 -14.57
C GLU A 53 -3.91 0.66 -15.82
N GLU A 54 -5.24 0.76 -15.70
CA GLU A 54 -6.10 1.26 -16.80
C GLU A 54 -5.79 2.74 -17.14
N ASP A 55 -5.38 3.56 -16.17
CA ASP A 55 -5.05 4.98 -16.37
C ASP A 55 -3.60 5.18 -16.85
N VAL A 56 -2.65 4.38 -16.36
CA VAL A 56 -1.23 4.41 -16.77
C VAL A 56 -1.05 3.95 -18.22
N LEU A 57 -1.81 2.96 -18.68
CA LEU A 57 -1.82 2.53 -20.08
C LEU A 57 -2.44 3.57 -21.03
N ALA A 58 -3.22 4.53 -20.53
CA ALA A 58 -3.78 5.62 -21.34
C ALA A 58 -2.78 6.77 -21.58
N VAL A 59 -1.66 6.82 -20.86
CA VAL A 59 -0.64 7.88 -20.97
C VAL A 59 0.52 7.51 -21.92
N ASP A 60 0.76 6.22 -22.17
CA ASP A 60 1.87 5.74 -23.04
C ASP A 60 1.55 5.77 -24.56
N ASP A 61 0.28 5.97 -24.95
CA ASP A 61 -0.13 6.02 -26.37
C ASP A 61 -0.04 7.44 -27.00
N ASN A 62 0.49 8.43 -26.29
CA ASN A 62 0.58 9.83 -26.76
C ASN A 62 2.01 10.31 -27.11
N ASP A 63 3.02 9.44 -27.11
CA ASP A 63 4.41 9.77 -27.52
C ASP A 63 4.84 9.04 -28.82
N ALA A 64 3.89 8.80 -29.73
CA ALA A 64 4.16 8.36 -31.09
C ALA A 64 3.53 9.33 -32.11
N SER A 65 4.19 10.46 -32.38
CA SER A 65 3.87 11.36 -33.50
C SER A 65 5.11 12.03 -34.07
#